data_AF-A0A9N7NDM4-F1
#
_entry.id   AF-A0A9N7NDM4-F1
#
_cell.length_a   1.000
_cell.length_b   1.000
_cell.length_c   1.000
_cell.angle_alpha   90.00
_cell.angle_beta   90.00
_cell.angle_gamma   90.00
#
_symmetry.space_group_name_H-M   'P 1'
#
loop_
_entity.id
_entity.type
_entity.pdbx_description
1 polymer ?
#
loop_
_entity_poly.entity_id
_entity_poly.type
_entity_poly.pdbx_seq_one_letter_code
_entity_poly.pdbx_strand_id
1 'polypeptide(L)'
;MNMSNESNPRVFFDMTIGDQPAGRIVMELFADVVPKTAENFRALCTGEKGVGKFGKALHYKGSRFHRVYPDFMCQGGDITAGNGIGGESIYGGKFADENFII
;
A
#
# COMPACT_ATOMS: atom_id res chain seq x y z
N MET A 1 1.95 23.75 -4.92
CA MET A 1 2.93 23.86 -3.81
C MET A 1 3.67 22.55 -3.75
N ASN A 2 4.99 22.56 -3.61
CA ASN A 2 5.73 21.31 -3.44
C ASN A 2 5.40 20.77 -2.03
N MET A 3 4.58 19.73 -1.97
CA MET A 3 4.12 19.12 -0.71
C MET A 3 5.06 18.02 -0.21
N SER A 4 6.22 17.84 -0.84
CA SER A 4 7.22 16.88 -0.41
C SER A 4 7.93 17.36 0.85
N ASN A 5 8.05 16.49 1.85
CA ASN A 5 8.78 16.74 3.08
C ASN A 5 9.92 15.72 3.21
N GLU A 6 11.15 16.17 3.45
CA GLU A 6 12.30 15.27 3.53
C GLU A 6 12.20 14.25 4.67
N SER A 7 11.41 14.54 5.72
CA SER A 7 11.17 13.60 6.80
C SER A 7 10.12 12.54 6.46
N ASN A 8 9.38 12.69 5.37
CA ASN A 8 8.36 11.71 4.99
C ASN A 8 8.99 10.37 4.60
N PRO A 9 8.42 9.23 5.07
CA PRO A 9 8.90 7.92 4.70
C PRO A 9 8.82 7.71 3.18
N ARG A 10 9.85 7.07 2.62
CA ARG A 10 9.84 6.58 1.25
C ARG A 10 9.82 5.06 1.25
N VAL A 11 8.93 4.49 0.46
CA VAL A 11 8.79 3.04 0.25
C VAL A 11 8.87 2.72 -1.23
N PHE A 12 8.98 1.44 -1.57
CA PHE A 12 9.09 1.04 -2.97
C PHE A 12 8.38 -0.29 -3.25
N PHE A 13 8.03 -0.47 -4.52
CA PHE A 13 7.63 -1.76 -5.08
C PHE A 13 8.57 -2.11 -6.24
N ASP A 14 9.13 -3.31 -6.21
CA ASP A 14 9.74 -3.92 -7.39
C ASP A 14 8.66 -4.69 -8.14
N MET A 15 8.43 -4.30 -9.39
CA MET A 15 7.30 -4.79 -10.18
C MET A 15 7.73 -5.84 -11.19
N THR A 16 6.86 -6.82 -11.42
CA THR A 16 6.92 -7.72 -12.58
C THR A 16 5.62 -7.68 -13.37
N ILE A 17 5.71 -7.90 -14.68
CA ILE A 17 4.57 -8.08 -15.58
C ILE A 17 4.83 -9.37 -16.37
N GLY A 18 3.98 -10.39 -16.17
CA GLY A 18 4.22 -11.71 -16.78
C GLY A 18 5.58 -12.30 -16.40
N ASP A 19 5.95 -12.21 -15.11
CA ASP A 19 7.24 -12.63 -14.54
C ASP A 19 8.48 -11.89 -15.06
N GLN A 20 8.31 -10.90 -15.95
CA GLN A 20 9.40 -10.04 -16.42
C GLN A 20 9.52 -8.80 -15.52
N PRO A 21 10.75 -8.40 -15.10
CA PRO A 21 10.96 -7.16 -14.36
C PRO A 21 10.42 -5.93 -15.12
N ALA A 22 9.60 -5.13 -14.45
CA ALA A 22 8.99 -3.91 -14.99
C ALA A 22 9.51 -2.63 -14.33
N GLY A 23 10.52 -2.76 -13.46
CA GLY A 23 11.17 -1.64 -12.78
C GLY A 23 10.66 -1.42 -11.35
N ARG A 24 11.10 -0.30 -10.77
CA ARG A 24 10.80 0.07 -9.38
C ARG A 24 9.91 1.30 -9.33
N ILE A 25 8.85 1.22 -8.54
CA ILE A 25 8.03 2.36 -8.15
C ILE A 25 8.51 2.82 -6.78
N VAL A 26 8.87 4.10 -6.64
CA VAL A 26 9.23 4.71 -5.35
C VAL A 26 8.14 5.70 -4.97
N MET A 27 7.65 5.64 -3.74
CA MET A 27 6.54 6.44 -3.24
C MET A 27 6.98 7.17 -1.97
N GLU A 28 6.71 8.47 -1.90
CA GLU A 28 6.70 9.24 -0.65
C GLU A 28 5.33 9.06 0.01
N LEU A 29 5.32 8.86 1.33
CA LEU A 29 4.10 8.78 2.13
C LEU A 29 3.97 10.05 2.96
N PHE A 30 2.89 10.80 2.80
CA PHE A 30 2.64 12.06 3.49
C PHE A 30 2.31 11.87 4.98
N ALA A 31 3.26 11.34 5.75
CA ALA A 31 3.10 11.00 7.16
C ALA A 31 2.95 12.24 8.05
N ASP A 32 3.42 13.39 7.60
CA ASP A 32 3.20 14.69 8.23
C ASP A 32 1.74 15.18 8.14
N VAL A 33 0.97 14.72 7.14
CA VAL A 33 -0.44 15.10 6.95
C VAL A 33 -1.42 13.98 7.30
N VAL A 34 -1.10 12.73 6.94
CA VAL A 34 -1.92 11.53 7.17
C VAL A 34 -1.09 10.44 7.87
N PRO A 35 -0.62 10.66 9.11
CA PRO A 35 0.30 9.77 9.80
C PRO A 35 -0.21 8.34 9.93
N LYS A 36 -1.51 8.15 10.18
CA LYS A 36 -2.09 6.81 10.36
C LYS A 36 -2.19 6.06 9.04
N THR A 37 -2.62 6.74 7.99
CA THR A 37 -2.73 6.16 6.65
C THR A 37 -1.34 5.84 6.08
N ALA A 38 -0.38 6.75 6.25
CA ALA A 38 1.00 6.57 5.85
C ALA A 38 1.65 5.39 6.60
N GLU A 39 1.49 5.31 7.92
CA GLU A 39 2.06 4.21 8.71
C GLU A 39 1.46 2.85 8.33
N ASN A 40 0.15 2.79 8.05
CA ASN A 40 -0.48 1.57 7.54
C ASN A 40 0.17 1.10 6.23
N PHE A 41 0.30 2.00 5.25
CA PHE A 41 0.91 1.64 3.97
C PHE A 41 2.37 1.26 4.12
N ARG A 42 3.15 2.03 4.90
CA ARG A 42 4.57 1.78 5.16
C ARG A 42 4.80 0.40 5.77
N ALA A 43 4.04 0.05 6.81
CA ALA A 43 4.17 -1.22 7.49
C ALA A 43 3.73 -2.40 6.61
N LEU A 44 2.72 -2.21 5.75
CA LEU A 44 2.34 -3.22 4.74
C LEU A 44 3.40 -3.36 3.63
N CYS A 45 4.21 -2.33 3.35
CA CYS A 45 5.37 -2.47 2.47
C CYS A 45 6.50 -3.31 3.09
N THR A 46 6.68 -3.26 4.41
CA THR A 46 7.78 -3.96 5.10
C THR A 46 7.39 -5.36 5.59
N GLY A 47 6.10 -5.60 5.86
CA GLY A 47 5.64 -6.85 6.47
C GLY A 47 5.93 -6.95 7.97
N GLU A 48 6.38 -5.88 8.62
CA GLU A 48 6.89 -5.92 10.00
C GLU A 48 5.83 -6.27 11.06
N LYS A 49 4.54 -6.14 10.72
CA LYS A 49 3.43 -6.44 11.64
C LYS A 49 3.02 -7.91 11.65
N GLY A 50 3.72 -8.77 10.90
CA GLY A 50 3.52 -10.21 10.93
C GLY A 50 2.20 -10.65 10.26
N VAL A 51 1.41 -11.43 10.98
CA VAL A 51 0.18 -12.07 10.46
C VAL A 51 -1.05 -11.34 10.98
N GLY A 52 -1.96 -10.98 10.06
CA GLY A 52 -3.23 -10.33 10.37
C GLY A 52 -4.29 -11.30 10.91
N LYS A 53 -5.45 -10.76 11.30
CA LYS A 53 -6.57 -11.53 11.87
C LYS A 53 -7.11 -12.57 10.91
N PHE A 54 -6.97 -12.37 9.60
CA PHE A 54 -7.40 -13.35 8.59
C PHE A 54 -6.33 -14.41 8.27
N GLY A 55 -5.27 -14.52 9.07
CA GLY A 55 -4.24 -15.55 8.91
C GLY A 55 -3.31 -15.35 7.71
N LYS A 56 -3.33 -14.15 7.12
CA LYS A 56 -2.46 -13.75 6.00
C LYS A 56 -1.41 -12.76 6.50
N ALA A 57 -0.22 -12.77 5.88
CA ALA A 57 0.81 -11.80 6.20
C ALA A 57 0.31 -10.38 5.88
N LEU A 58 0.55 -9.43 6.79
CA LEU A 58 0.31 -8.01 6.59
C LEU A 58 1.42 -7.42 5.72
N HIS A 59 1.51 -7.86 4.46
CA HIS A 59 2.60 -7.54 3.55
C HIS A 59 2.12 -7.48 2.10
N TYR A 60 2.49 -6.43 1.37
CA TYR A 60 2.18 -6.27 -0.05
C TYR A 60 2.99 -7.18 -0.98
N LYS A 61 4.14 -7.69 -0.56
CA LYS A 61 4.98 -8.56 -1.40
C LYS A 61 4.20 -9.80 -1.86
N GLY A 62 4.15 -10.00 -3.17
CA GLY A 62 3.40 -11.11 -3.79
C GLY A 62 1.92 -10.82 -4.04
N SER A 63 1.40 -9.67 -3.59
CA SER A 63 0.10 -9.18 -4.04
C SER A 63 0.20 -8.58 -5.46
N ARG A 64 -0.94 -8.44 -6.13
CA ARG A 64 -1.03 -7.95 -7.51
C ARG A 64 -1.89 -6.69 -7.63
N PHE A 65 -1.66 -5.92 -8.68
CA PHE A 65 -2.68 -5.02 -9.21
C PHE A 65 -3.79 -5.86 -9.83
N HIS A 66 -4.90 -6.02 -9.14
CA HIS A 66 -6.01 -6.89 -9.56
C HIS A 66 -7.01 -6.16 -10.47
N ARG A 67 -6.93 -4.84 -10.55
CA ARG A 67 -7.81 -4.01 -11.38
C ARG A 67 -7.01 -2.87 -11.99
N VAL A 68 -6.92 -2.83 -13.32
CA VAL A 68 -6.15 -1.83 -14.07
C VAL A 68 -7.04 -1.25 -15.17
N TYR A 69 -7.23 0.06 -15.16
CA TYR A 69 -7.95 0.79 -16.21
C TYR A 69 -6.98 1.76 -16.89
N PRO A 70 -6.77 1.61 -18.22
CA PRO A 70 -6.06 2.60 -19.00
C PRO A 70 -6.64 4.00 -18.78
N ASP A 71 -5.76 5.00 -18.76
CA ASP A 71 -6.10 6.42 -18.60
C ASP A 71 -6.83 6.78 -17.31
N PHE A 72 -6.81 5.88 -16.31
CA PHE A 72 -7.41 6.14 -15.00
C PHE A 72 -6.50 5.72 -13.85
N MET A 73 -6.41 4.42 -13.54
CA MET A 73 -5.63 3.97 -12.37
C MET A 73 -5.31 2.46 -12.38
N CYS A 74 -4.34 2.11 -11.53
CA CYS A 74 -4.01 0.73 -11.14
C CYS A 74 -4.35 0.53 -9.65
N GLN A 75 -5.19 -0.46 -9.34
CA GLN A 75 -5.62 -0.80 -7.99
C GLN A 75 -5.08 -2.16 -7.56
N GLY A 76 -4.44 -2.18 -6.39
CA GLY A 76 -3.85 -3.36 -5.76
C GLY A 76 -4.18 -3.39 -4.26
N GLY A 77 -3.29 -3.99 -3.46
CA GLY A 77 -3.37 -3.96 -2.00
C GLY A 77 -4.33 -4.96 -1.35
N ASP A 78 -5.07 -5.75 -2.14
CA ASP A 78 -5.79 -6.91 -1.61
C ASP A 78 -4.80 -8.07 -1.36
N ILE A 79 -4.28 -8.10 -0.13
CA ILE A 79 -3.30 -9.07 0.36
C ILE A 79 -3.92 -10.40 0.83
N THR A 80 -5.26 -10.52 0.83
CA THR A 80 -5.94 -11.71 1.36
C THR A 80 -6.63 -12.52 0.28
N ALA A 81 -7.47 -11.90 -0.55
CA ALA A 81 -8.25 -12.55 -1.61
C ALA A 81 -7.71 -12.27 -3.01
N GLY A 82 -6.94 -11.19 -3.19
CA GLY A 82 -6.33 -10.81 -4.47
C GLY A 82 -7.33 -10.44 -5.58
N ASN A 83 -8.57 -10.10 -5.24
CA ASN A 83 -9.65 -9.82 -6.18
C ASN A 83 -10.44 -8.52 -5.88
N GLY A 84 -10.05 -7.78 -4.85
CA GLY A 84 -10.62 -6.49 -4.46
C GLY A 84 -11.68 -6.58 -3.35
N ILE A 85 -12.00 -7.77 -2.86
CA ILE A 85 -12.98 -7.98 -1.77
C ILE A 85 -12.26 -8.11 -0.41
N GLY A 86 -10.96 -8.42 -0.43
CA GLY A 86 -10.14 -8.65 0.75
C GLY A 86 -9.34 -7.45 1.22
N GLY A 87 -8.19 -7.73 1.83
CA GLY A 87 -7.33 -6.77 2.49
C GLY A 87 -7.60 -6.64 3.99
N GLU A 88 -6.57 -6.21 4.71
CA GLU A 88 -6.59 -5.97 6.14
C GLU A 88 -5.61 -4.82 6.44
N SER A 89 -5.94 -3.92 7.37
CA SER A 89 -5.00 -2.89 7.82
C SER A 89 -4.11 -3.42 8.94
N ILE A 90 -3.03 -2.72 9.25
CA ILE A 90 -2.21 -3.06 10.41
C ILE A 90 -2.94 -2.86 11.75
N TYR A 91 -4.10 -2.22 11.73
CA TYR A 91 -4.94 -1.97 12.88
C TYR A 91 -6.03 -3.05 13.05
N GLY A 92 -5.96 -4.14 12.27
CA GLY A 92 -7.02 -5.14 12.14
C GLY A 92 -7.82 -4.87 10.86
N GLY A 93 -9.14 -4.70 10.94
CA GLY A 93 -9.97 -4.53 9.74
C GLY A 93 -9.81 -3.17 9.04
N LYS A 94 -10.93 -2.49 8.82
CA LYS A 94 -10.96 -1.13 8.26
C LYS A 94 -10.63 -0.11 9.35
N PHE A 95 -10.15 1.06 8.94
CA PHE A 95 -10.03 2.24 9.80
C PHE A 95 -10.72 3.43 9.13
N ALA A 96 -11.04 4.46 9.91
CA ALA A 96 -11.75 5.65 9.43
C ALA A 96 -10.89 6.48 8.48
N ASP A 97 -11.55 7.22 7.58
CA ASP A 97 -10.90 8.25 6.76
C ASP A 97 -10.24 9.28 7.68
N GLU A 98 -8.95 9.53 7.47
CA GLU A 98 -8.15 10.35 8.38
C GLU A 98 -8.38 11.85 8.15
N ASN A 99 -8.31 12.29 6.89
CA ASN A 99 -8.70 13.62 6.41
C ASN A 99 -8.76 13.64 4.87
N PHE A 100 -9.09 14.80 4.29
CA PHE A 100 -9.19 15.03 2.85
C PHE A 100 -8.45 16.32 2.42
N ILE A 101 -7.35 16.64 3.10
CA ILE A 101 -6.66 17.95 2.96
C ILE A 101 -5.75 17.99 1.71
N ILE A 102 -5.55 16.85 1.05
CA ILE A 102 -4.63 16.65 -0.09
C ILE A 102 -5.40 16.09 -1.28
#